data_AF-A0A926VIH1-F1
#
_entry.id   AF-A0A926VIH1-F1
#
_cell.length_a   1.000
_cell.length_b   1.000
_cell.length_c   1.000
_cell.angle_alpha   90.00
_cell.angle_beta   90.00
_cell.angle_gamma   90.00
#
_symmetry.space_group_name_H-M   'P 1'
#
loop_
_entity.id
_entity.type
_entity.pdbx_description
1 polymer ?
#
loop_
_entity_poly.entity_id
_entity_poly.type
_entity_poly.pdbx_seq_one_letter_code
_entity_poly.pdbx_strand_id
1 'polypeptide(L)'
;MNIMPNFFRSLLLTSFLSFVAPILLVGGTLAGLSLIGYIPVLGIIGQSGAESIWKFLVVFGNGCPIEGLLTIGLTCAFVGAMFDTYAFYRYQTLRGN
;
A
#
# COMPACT_ATOMS: atom_id res chain seq x y z
N MET A 1 -18.10 18.67 19.47
CA MET A 1 -17.14 17.87 18.69
C MET A 1 -16.78 16.65 19.52
N ASN A 2 -17.28 15.48 19.16
CA ASN A 2 -17.00 14.28 19.92
C ASN A 2 -15.62 13.77 19.45
N ILE A 3 -14.60 13.87 20.30
CA ILE A 3 -13.19 13.65 19.93
C ILE A 3 -12.95 12.21 19.43
N MET A 4 -13.69 11.27 20.01
CA MET A 4 -13.55 9.83 19.80
C MET A 4 -14.00 9.36 18.40
N PRO A 5 -15.22 9.68 17.89
CA PRO A 5 -15.62 9.25 16.55
C PRO A 5 -14.81 9.92 15.43
N ASN A 6 -14.30 11.14 15.63
CA ASN A 6 -13.42 11.77 14.65
C ASN A 6 -12.06 11.08 14.55
N PHE A 7 -11.53 10.61 15.69
CA PHE A 7 -10.30 9.80 15.72
C PHE A 7 -10.48 8.47 14.99
N PHE A 8 -11.52 7.69 15.34
CA PHE A 8 -11.81 6.42 14.66
C PHE A 8 -12.02 6.58 13.17
N ARG A 9 -12.70 7.66 12.74
CA ARG A 9 -12.87 7.98 11.32
C ARG A 9 -11.53 8.25 10.64
N SER A 10 -10.66 9.09 11.23
CA SER A 10 -9.32 9.36 10.66
C SER A 10 -8.50 8.08 10.56
N LEU A 11 -8.45 7.31 11.63
CA LEU A 11 -7.67 6.09 11.71
C LEU A 11 -8.10 5.04 10.68
N LEU A 12 -9.41 4.84 10.50
CA LEU A 12 -9.94 3.94 9.47
C LEU A 12 -9.62 4.43 8.05
N LEU A 13 -9.78 5.73 7.79
CA LEU A 13 -9.45 6.32 6.48
C LEU A 13 -7.95 6.20 6.18
N THR A 14 -7.08 6.56 7.12
CA THR A 14 -5.63 6.49 6.96
C THR A 14 -5.18 5.04 6.77
N SER A 15 -5.67 4.12 7.60
CA SER A 15 -5.36 2.69 7.48
C SER A 15 -5.82 2.12 6.12
N PHE A 16 -7.04 2.43 5.68
CA PHE A 16 -7.56 2.01 4.38
C PHE A 16 -6.74 2.58 3.23
N LEU A 17 -6.39 3.87 3.28
CA LEU A 17 -5.61 4.50 2.22
C LEU A 17 -4.18 3.94 2.16
N SER A 18 -3.56 3.68 3.32
CA SER A 18 -2.26 3.04 3.42
C SER A 18 -2.27 1.57 2.99
N PHE A 19 -3.41 0.88 3.10
CA PHE A 19 -3.61 -0.46 2.53
C PHE A 19 -3.73 -0.41 1.00
N VAL A 20 -4.50 0.55 0.47
CA VAL A 20 -4.77 0.67 -0.96
C VAL A 20 -3.56 1.19 -1.74
N ALA A 21 -2.75 2.06 -1.16
CA ALA A 21 -1.57 2.66 -1.80
C ALA A 21 -0.59 1.61 -2.39
N PRO A 22 -0.11 0.60 -1.65
CA PRO A 22 0.77 -0.43 -2.22
C PRO A 22 0.07 -1.29 -3.28
N ILE A 23 -1.24 -1.52 -3.14
CA ILE A 23 -2.03 -2.27 -4.14
C ILE A 23 -2.08 -1.48 -5.46
N LEU A 24 -2.35 -0.18 -5.40
CA LEU A 24 -2.35 0.70 -6.57
C LEU A 24 -0.96 0.82 -7.19
N LEU A 25 0.10 0.87 -6.38
CA LEU A 25 1.47 0.94 -6.87
C LEU A 25 1.83 -0.35 -7.63
N VAL A 26 1.62 -1.52 -7.02
CA VAL A 26 1.90 -2.81 -7.65
C VAL A 26 1.01 -3.03 -8.88
N GLY A 27 -0.29 -2.76 -8.78
CA GLY A 27 -1.22 -2.89 -9.90
C GLY A 27 -0.91 -1.91 -11.04
N GLY A 28 -0.59 -0.67 -10.72
CA GLY A 28 -0.24 0.37 -11.69
C GLY A 28 1.08 0.09 -12.41
N THR A 29 2.09 -0.41 -11.70
CA THR A 29 3.36 -0.82 -12.30
C THR A 29 3.19 -2.04 -13.21
N LEU A 30 2.42 -3.06 -12.79
CA LEU A 30 2.07 -4.21 -13.63
C LEU A 30 1.27 -3.80 -14.88
N ALA A 31 0.29 -2.91 -14.73
CA ALA A 31 -0.48 -2.38 -15.85
C ALA A 31 0.40 -1.59 -16.82
N GLY A 32 1.29 -0.74 -16.31
CA GLY A 32 2.25 0.00 -17.11
C GLY A 32 3.23 -0.90 -17.87
N LEU A 33 3.76 -1.94 -17.21
CA LEU A 33 4.63 -2.93 -17.85
C LEU A 33 3.89 -3.74 -18.91
N SER A 34 2.61 -4.05 -18.70
CA SER A 34 1.76 -4.73 -19.68
C SER A 34 1.50 -3.86 -20.91
N LEU A 35 1.24 -2.56 -20.71
CA LEU A 35 1.07 -1.57 -21.79
C LEU A 35 2.36 -1.43 -22.62
N ILE A 36 3.51 -1.36 -21.96
CA ILE A 36 4.82 -1.31 -22.62
C ILE A 36 5.11 -2.62 -23.35
N GLY A 37 4.62 -3.75 -22.82
CA GLY A 37 4.74 -5.08 -23.40
C GLY A 37 4.09 -5.23 -24.79
N TYR A 38 3.09 -4.40 -25.12
CA TYR A 38 2.48 -4.38 -26.46
C TYR A 38 3.41 -3.81 -27.54
N ILE A 39 4.48 -3.10 -27.16
CA ILE A 39 5.43 -2.53 -28.11
C ILE A 39 6.50 -3.59 -28.40
N PRO A 40 6.65 -4.08 -29.65
CA PRO A 40 7.51 -5.22 -29.98
C PRO A 40 9.00 -5.01 -29.64
N VAL A 41 9.46 -3.76 -29.53
CA VAL A 41 10.83 -3.40 -29.12
C VAL A 41 11.02 -3.43 -27.60
N LEU A 42 9.96 -3.17 -26.83
CA LEU A 42 9.99 -3.08 -25.35
C LEU A 42 9.35 -4.28 -24.68
N GLY A 43 8.82 -5.24 -25.45
CA GLY A 43 8.16 -6.46 -24.98
C GLY A 43 8.97 -7.20 -23.91
N ILE A 44 10.27 -7.38 -24.16
CA ILE A 44 11.19 -8.08 -23.26
C ILE A 44 11.28 -7.37 -21.89
N ILE A 45 11.31 -6.04 -21.89
CA ILE A 45 11.39 -5.23 -20.66
C ILE A 45 10.06 -5.31 -19.89
N GLY A 46 8.93 -5.23 -20.59
CA GLY A 46 7.61 -5.39 -19.99
C GLY A 46 7.43 -6.76 -19.32
N GLN A 47 7.82 -7.83 -20.01
CA GLN A 47 7.70 -9.21 -19.50
C GLN A 47 8.65 -9.49 -18.35
N SER A 48 9.94 -9.14 -18.49
CA SER A 48 10.95 -9.31 -17.43
C SER A 48 10.63 -8.49 -16.18
N GLY A 49 10.15 -7.26 -16.36
CA GLY A 49 9.69 -6.41 -15.27
C GLY A 49 8.49 -7.00 -14.53
N ALA A 50 7.49 -7.48 -15.28
CA ALA A 50 6.30 -8.08 -14.68
C ALA A 50 6.66 -9.36 -13.90
N GLU A 51 7.51 -10.23 -14.46
CA GLU A 51 7.99 -11.44 -13.79
C GLU A 51 8.76 -11.12 -12.50
N SER A 52 9.57 -10.06 -12.51
CA SER A 52 10.30 -9.59 -11.33
C SER A 52 9.35 -9.14 -10.21
N ILE A 53 8.28 -8.42 -10.55
CA ILE A 53 7.24 -8.02 -9.59
C ILE A 53 6.53 -9.25 -9.03
N TRP A 54 6.13 -10.21 -9.88
CA TRP A 54 5.51 -11.44 -9.41
C TRP A 54 6.41 -12.23 -8.45
N LYS A 55 7.71 -12.37 -8.77
CA LYS A 55 8.70 -13.02 -7.89
C LYS A 55 8.83 -12.28 -6.56
N PHE A 56 8.88 -10.95 -6.58
CA PHE A 56 8.90 -10.15 -5.36
C PHE A 56 7.66 -10.43 -4.49
N LEU A 57 6.46 -10.42 -5.05
CA LEU A 57 5.23 -10.73 -4.31
C LEU A 57 5.25 -12.15 -3.73
N VAL A 58 5.75 -13.14 -4.48
CA VAL A 58 5.86 -14.53 -4.03
C VAL A 58 6.74 -14.68 -2.78
N VAL A 59 7.83 -13.90 -2.67
CA VAL A 59 8.72 -13.91 -1.49
C VAL A 59 7.98 -13.52 -0.22
N PHE A 60 7.05 -12.57 -0.29
CA PHE A 60 6.25 -12.14 0.86
C PHE A 60 4.99 -12.99 1.09
N GLY A 61 4.58 -13.78 0.09
CA GLY A 61 3.31 -14.50 0.07
C GLY A 61 3.40 -16.01 0.14
N ASN A 62 4.50 -16.56 0.67
CA ASN A 62 4.66 -18.01 0.84
C ASN A 62 4.39 -18.83 -0.45
N GLY A 63 4.81 -18.33 -1.62
CA GLY A 63 4.50 -18.98 -2.90
C GLY A 63 3.30 -18.38 -3.65
N CYS A 64 2.39 -17.70 -2.93
CA CYS A 64 1.19 -17.07 -3.47
C CYS A 64 1.37 -15.55 -3.57
N PRO A 65 1.48 -14.97 -4.79
CA PRO A 65 1.74 -13.54 -4.92
C PRO A 65 0.62 -12.65 -4.36
N ILE A 66 -0.64 -13.12 -4.41
CA ILE A 66 -1.79 -12.41 -3.83
C ILE A 66 -1.61 -12.28 -2.32
N GLU A 67 -1.12 -13.32 -1.63
CA GLU A 67 -0.84 -13.26 -0.21
C GLU A 67 0.28 -12.25 0.08
N GLY A 68 1.30 -12.16 -0.77
CA GLY A 68 2.37 -11.18 -0.61
C GLY A 68 1.86 -9.74 -0.76
N LEU A 69 0.97 -9.50 -1.71
CA LEU A 69 0.32 -8.21 -1.88
C LEU A 69 -0.52 -7.82 -0.65
N LEU A 70 -1.27 -8.78 -0.10
CA LEU A 70 -2.04 -8.58 1.13
C LEU A 70 -1.14 -8.33 2.34
N THR A 71 -0.05 -9.08 2.50
CA THR A 71 0.93 -8.89 3.58
C THR A 71 1.53 -7.49 3.54
N ILE A 72 1.97 -7.02 2.35
CA ILE A 72 2.51 -5.67 2.19
C ILE A 72 1.43 -4.62 2.50
N GLY A 73 0.21 -4.80 1.96
CA GLY A 73 -0.92 -3.92 2.22
C GLY A 73 -1.23 -3.80 3.71
N LEU A 74 -1.33 -4.93 4.42
CA LEU A 74 -1.60 -4.97 5.85
C LEU A 74 -0.47 -4.33 6.67
N THR A 75 0.79 -4.55 6.28
CA THR A 75 1.94 -3.93 6.94
C THR A 75 1.89 -2.40 6.79
N CYS A 76 1.62 -1.90 5.58
CA CYS A 76 1.46 -0.47 5.35
C CYS A 76 0.25 0.11 6.10
N ALA A 77 -0.87 -0.59 6.14
CA ALA A 77 -2.06 -0.20 6.88
C ALA A 77 -1.79 -0.06 8.38
N PHE A 78 -1.08 -1.04 8.96
CA PHE A 78 -0.68 -1.04 10.36
C PHE A 78 0.23 0.15 10.69
N VAL A 79 1.28 0.36 9.89
CA VAL A 79 2.19 1.49 10.06
C VAL A 79 1.47 2.83 9.88
N GLY A 80 0.56 2.93 8.90
CA GLY A 80 -0.28 4.12 8.68
C GLY A 80 -1.17 4.43 9.87
N ALA A 81 -1.81 3.41 10.46
CA ALA A 81 -2.62 3.56 11.67
C ALA A 81 -1.78 4.01 12.88
N MET A 82 -0.55 3.49 13.04
CA MET A 82 0.37 3.94 14.09
C MET A 82 0.76 5.41 13.91
N PHE A 83 1.06 5.84 12.68
CA PHE A 83 1.38 7.24 12.40
C PHE A 83 0.19 8.18 12.64
N ASP A 84 -1.02 7.80 12.22
CA ASP A 84 -2.25 8.57 12.48
C ASP A 84 -2.50 8.71 13.99
N THR A 85 -2.32 7.62 14.74
CA THR A 85 -2.43 7.62 16.21
C THR A 85 -1.42 8.56 16.86
N TYR A 86 -0.17 8.51 16.43
CA TYR A 86 0.88 9.40 16.94
C TYR A 86 0.60 10.87 16.62
N ALA A 87 0.18 11.16 15.38
CA ALA A 87 -0.16 12.51 14.95
C ALA A 87 -1.33 13.07 15.76
N PHE A 88 -2.35 12.25 16.01
CA PHE A 88 -3.50 12.61 16.85
C PHE A 88 -3.07 12.90 18.30
N TYR A 89 -2.24 12.04 18.89
CA TYR A 89 -1.74 12.24 20.24
C TYR A 89 -0.95 13.55 20.36
N ARG A 90 -0.02 13.80 19.43
CA ARG A 90 0.76 15.04 19.39
C ARG A 90 -0.12 16.27 19.23
N TYR A 91 -1.14 16.20 18.38
CA TYR A 91 -2.11 17.29 18.19
C TYR A 91 -2.87 17.61 19.49
N GLN A 92 -3.26 16.58 20.25
CA GLN A 92 -3.94 16.76 21.53
C GLN A 92 -3.02 17.36 22.59
N THR A 93 -1.75 16.93 22.67
CA THR A 93 -0.76 17.52 23.59
C THR A 93 -0.49 18.99 23.28
N LEU A 94 -0.38 19.35 21.99
CA LEU A 94 -0.10 20.74 21.57
C LEU A 94 -1.29 21.70 21.72
N ARG A 95 -2.53 21.20 21.70
CA ARG A 95 -3.76 21.99 21.95
C ARG A 95 -4.21 21.98 23.41
N GLY A 96 -3.62 21.12 24.24
CA GLY A 96 -3.90 21.03 25.67
C GLY A 96 -3.14 22.04 26.54
N ASN A 97 -2.53 23.05 25.91
CA ASN A 97 -1.83 24.17 26.53
C ASN A 97 -2.39 25.49 25.95
#